data_AF-A0A1G3AFM8-F1
#
_entry.id   AF-A0A1G3AFM8-F1
#
_cell.length_a   1.000
_cell.length_b   1.000
_cell.length_c   1.000
_cell.angle_alpha   90.00
_cell.angle_beta   90.00
_cell.angle_gamma   90.00
#
_symmetry.space_group_name_H-M   'P 1'
#
loop_
_entity.id
_entity.type
_entity.pdbx_description
1 polymer ?
#
loop_
_entity_poly.entity_id
_entity_poly.type
_entity_poly.pdbx_seq_one_letter_code
_entity_poly.pdbx_strand_id
1 'polypeptide(L)'
;MARENPDWGYDRIQGALANLGHTISDQTVGNILKAHGLEPALERKRHTTWKTFLKAHWDVLGAIDFTTVEVWTKGGLVTFYLLFVMELATRRVHFAGCTVNPTEAWMK
;
A
#
# COMPACT_ATOMS: atom_id res chain seq x y z
N MET A 1 8.31 4.66 17.95
CA MET A 1 6.89 5.06 18.02
C MET A 1 6.50 6.19 17.06
N ALA A 2 6.79 7.48 17.32
CA ALA A 2 6.30 8.59 16.46
C ALA A 2 6.96 8.67 15.06
N ARG A 3 8.19 8.17 14.91
CA ARG A 3 8.87 8.05 13.60
C ARG A 3 8.40 6.83 12.80
N GLU A 4 8.03 5.76 13.49
CA GLU A 4 7.52 4.51 12.90
C GLU A 4 6.05 4.63 12.53
N ASN A 5 5.29 5.50 13.23
CA ASN A 5 3.88 5.77 13.00
C ASN A 5 3.68 7.29 12.76
N PRO A 6 3.98 7.77 11.54
CA PRO A 6 3.95 9.20 11.22
C PRO A 6 2.56 9.84 11.37
N ASP A 7 1.52 9.03 11.25
CA ASP A 7 0.10 9.39 11.34
C ASP A 7 -0.39 9.54 12.79
N TRP A 8 0.36 9.07 13.78
CA TRP A 8 -0.08 9.12 15.17
C TRP A 8 0.08 10.54 15.74
N GLY A 9 -1.07 11.16 16.01
CA GLY A 9 -1.20 12.39 16.81
C GLY A 9 -0.87 12.17 18.28
N TYR A 10 -0.80 13.26 19.03
CA TYR A 10 -0.38 13.24 20.44
C TYR A 10 -1.29 12.35 21.30
N ASP A 11 -2.61 12.46 21.11
CA ASP A 11 -3.60 11.64 21.83
C ASP A 11 -3.45 10.14 21.56
N ARG A 12 -3.14 9.78 20.30
CA ARG A 12 -2.96 8.37 19.93
C ARG A 12 -1.68 7.79 20.50
N ILE A 13 -0.59 8.57 20.52
CA ILE A 13 0.68 8.17 21.16
C ILE A 13 0.47 8.06 22.68
N GLN A 14 -0.24 8.99 23.28
CA GLN A 14 -0.56 8.98 24.70
C GLN A 14 -1.40 7.74 25.08
N GLY A 15 -2.46 7.43 24.33
CA GLY A 15 -3.29 6.25 24.60
C GLY A 15 -2.52 4.94 24.46
N ALA A 16 -1.62 4.84 23.48
CA ALA A 16 -0.76 3.66 23.33
C ALA A 16 0.30 3.54 24.45
N LEU A 17 0.77 4.64 25.02
CA LEU A 17 1.63 4.63 26.21
C LEU A 17 0.84 4.26 27.48
N ALA A 18 -0.41 4.70 27.59
CA ALA A 18 -1.31 4.30 28.67
C ALA A 18 -1.55 2.78 28.68
N ASN A 19 -1.70 2.17 27.50
CA ASN A 19 -1.79 0.70 27.36
C ASN A 19 -0.54 -0.04 27.84
N LEU A 20 0.62 0.62 27.87
CA LEU A 20 1.88 0.08 28.38
C LEU A 20 2.12 0.40 29.87
N GLY A 21 1.15 1.05 30.54
CA GLY A 21 1.23 1.41 31.95
C GLY A 21 1.88 2.78 32.22
N HIS A 22 2.12 3.60 31.19
CA HIS A 22 2.68 4.93 31.35
C HIS A 22 1.58 6.00 31.35
N THR A 23 1.42 6.69 32.48
CA THR A 23 0.48 7.83 32.58
C THR A 23 1.22 9.13 32.29
N ILE A 24 1.06 9.64 31.07
CA ILE A 24 1.53 10.97 30.66
C ILE A 24 0.43 11.74 29.95
N SER A 25 0.52 13.08 29.96
CA SER A 25 -0.39 13.93 29.17
C SER A 25 0.02 13.95 27.69
N ASP A 26 -0.98 14.18 26.83
CA ASP A 26 -0.81 14.51 25.41
C ASP A 26 0.13 15.72 25.21
N GLN A 27 0.05 16.73 26.09
CA GLN A 27 0.93 17.89 26.08
C GLN A 27 2.39 17.50 26.36
N THR A 28 2.63 16.54 27.26
CA THR A 28 3.98 15.98 27.52
C THR A 28 4.52 15.29 26.28
N VAL A 29 3.68 14.50 25.58
CA VAL A 29 4.03 13.89 24.30
C VAL A 29 4.40 14.97 23.27
N GLY A 30 3.58 16.02 23.11
CA GLY A 30 3.84 17.12 22.20
C GLY A 30 5.15 17.85 22.49
N ASN A 31 5.45 18.11 23.77
CA ASN A 31 6.70 18.75 24.20
C ASN A 31 7.93 17.90 23.88
N ILE A 32 7.88 16.60 24.15
CA ILE A 32 8.98 15.67 23.85
C ILE A 32 9.23 15.60 22.34
N LEU A 33 8.17 15.48 21.54
CA LEU A 33 8.28 15.45 20.08
C LEU A 33 8.88 16.76 19.53
N LYS A 34 8.41 17.91 20.02
CA LYS A 34 8.96 19.22 19.64
C LYS A 34 10.42 19.37 20.05
N ALA A 35 10.80 18.94 21.25
CA ALA A 35 12.20 18.96 21.71
C ALA A 35 13.12 18.08 20.84
N HIS A 36 12.57 17.04 20.21
CA HIS A 36 13.30 16.14 19.30
C HIS A 36 13.14 16.54 17.83
N GLY A 37 12.61 17.73 17.53
CA GLY A 37 12.43 18.25 16.17
C GLY A 37 11.41 17.48 15.33
N LEU A 38 10.48 16.76 15.97
CA LEU A 38 9.44 16.01 15.28
C LEU A 38 8.20 16.88 15.09
N GLU A 39 7.84 17.08 13.83
CA GLU A 39 6.67 17.87 13.43
C GLU A 39 5.36 17.23 13.92
N PRO A 40 4.26 18.01 14.04
CA PRO A 40 2.94 17.45 14.33
C PRO A 40 2.54 16.38 13.31
N ALA A 41 1.66 15.44 13.71
CA ALA A 41 1.29 14.29 12.87
C ALA A 41 0.76 14.67 11.48
N LEU A 42 0.05 15.80 11.36
CA LEU A 42 -0.47 16.29 10.08
C LEU A 42 0.65 16.69 9.11
N GLU A 43 1.70 17.34 9.62
CA GLU A 43 2.86 17.75 8.82
C GLU A 43 3.78 16.54 8.54
N ARG A 44 3.95 15.63 9.51
CA ARG A 44 4.61 14.33 9.29
C ARG A 44 3.93 13.52 8.18
N LYS A 45 2.59 13.53 8.12
CA LYS A 45 1.81 12.83 7.08
C LYS A 45 2.07 13.41 5.69
N ARG A 46 2.18 14.74 5.56
CA ARG A 46 2.51 15.42 4.29
C ARG A 46 3.87 15.00 3.72
N HIS A 47 4.79 14.54 4.57
CA HIS A 47 6.13 14.11 4.17
C HIS A 47 6.27 12.58 4.00
N THR A 48 5.15 11.82 3.95
CA THR A 48 5.22 10.38 3.67
C THR A 48 5.69 10.15 2.24
N THR A 49 6.98 9.83 2.09
CA THR A 49 7.55 9.54 0.77
C THR A 49 6.90 8.29 0.17
N TRP A 50 6.85 8.21 -1.16
CA TRP A 50 6.38 7.01 -1.85
C TRP A 50 7.10 5.75 -1.38
N LYS A 51 8.40 5.85 -1.08
CA LYS A 51 9.22 4.76 -0.55
C LYS A 51 8.71 4.26 0.80
N THR A 52 8.32 5.16 1.69
CA THR A 52 7.77 4.81 3.01
C THR A 52 6.44 4.09 2.87
N PHE A 53 5.54 4.60 2.03
CA PHE A 53 4.26 3.96 1.76
C PHE A 53 4.44 2.56 1.16
N LEU A 54 5.27 2.42 0.13
CA LEU A 54 5.53 1.14 -0.53
C LEU A 54 6.11 0.13 0.45
N LYS A 55 7.04 0.54 1.32
CA LYS A 55 7.61 -0.34 2.35
C LYS A 55 6.56 -0.82 3.35
N ALA A 56 5.63 0.03 3.76
CA ALA A 56 4.60 -0.32 4.74
C ALA A 56 3.52 -1.27 4.19
N HIS A 57 3.27 -1.24 2.88
CA HIS A 57 2.20 -2.02 2.24
C HIS A 57 2.71 -3.09 1.27
N TRP A 58 4.02 -3.31 1.20
CA TRP A 58 4.62 -4.19 0.20
C TRP A 58 4.00 -5.59 0.17
N ASP A 59 3.70 -6.14 1.35
CA ASP A 59 3.13 -7.48 1.54
C ASP A 59 1.66 -7.61 1.12
N VAL A 60 0.97 -6.48 0.91
CA VAL A 60 -0.45 -6.44 0.52
C VAL A 60 -0.68 -5.82 -0.87
N LEU A 61 0.37 -5.33 -1.53
CA LEU A 61 0.25 -4.72 -2.85
C LEU A 61 0.29 -5.78 -3.97
N GLY A 62 -0.61 -5.63 -4.92
CA GLY A 62 -0.63 -6.38 -6.17
C GLY A 62 -0.48 -5.45 -7.38
N ALA A 63 0.27 -5.88 -8.39
CA ALA A 63 0.26 -5.28 -9.72
C ALA A 63 -0.69 -6.07 -10.63
N ILE A 64 -1.49 -5.37 -11.43
CA ILE A 64 -2.39 -5.97 -12.41
C ILE A 64 -1.93 -5.50 -13.78
N ASP A 65 -1.75 -6.43 -14.70
CA ASP A 65 -1.40 -6.13 -16.08
C ASP A 65 -1.94 -7.20 -17.02
N PHE A 66 -2.03 -6.90 -18.31
CA PHE A 66 -2.44 -7.86 -19.32
C PHE A 66 -1.44 -7.92 -20.47
N THR A 67 -1.39 -9.07 -21.13
CA THR A 67 -0.59 -9.25 -22.35
C THR A 67 -1.43 -9.95 -23.41
N THR A 68 -0.91 -10.03 -24.62
CA THR A 68 -1.57 -10.70 -25.74
C THR A 68 -0.74 -11.87 -26.23
N VAL A 69 -1.42 -12.94 -26.63
CA VAL A 69 -0.82 -14.04 -27.37
C VAL A 69 -1.63 -14.30 -28.62
N GLU A 70 -0.95 -14.52 -29.73
CA GLU A 70 -1.60 -14.89 -30.99
C GLU A 70 -1.60 -16.41 -31.14
N VAL A 71 -2.78 -16.98 -31.38
CA VAL A 71 -2.97 -18.42 -31.51
C VAL A 71 -3.51 -18.72 -32.90
N TRP A 72 -2.81 -19.59 -33.63
CA TRP A 72 -3.28 -20.06 -34.93
C TRP A 72 -4.38 -21.11 -34.73
N THR A 73 -5.59 -20.80 -35.18
CA THR A 73 -6.76 -21.69 -35.10
C THR A 73 -7.15 -22.18 -36.50
N LYS A 74 -8.10 -23.12 -36.59
CA LYS A 74 -8.69 -23.54 -37.88
C LYS A 74 -9.34 -22.38 -38.65
N GLY A 75 -9.77 -21.33 -37.95
CA GLY A 75 -10.37 -20.13 -38.54
C GLY A 75 -9.38 -18.98 -38.82
N GLY A 76 -8.07 -19.20 -38.62
CA GLY A 76 -7.03 -18.19 -38.75
C GLY A 76 -6.41 -17.77 -37.41
N LEU A 77 -5.61 -16.70 -37.45
CA LEU A 77 -4.93 -16.14 -36.29
C LEU A 77 -5.93 -15.43 -35.36
N VAL A 78 -5.91 -15.78 -34.08
CA VAL A 78 -6.79 -15.18 -33.05
C VAL A 78 -5.93 -14.62 -31.92
N THR A 79 -6.13 -13.35 -31.58
CA THR A 79 -5.46 -12.71 -30.45
C THR A 79 -6.24 -12.98 -29.16
N PHE A 80 -5.56 -13.55 -28.18
CA PHE A 80 -6.07 -13.74 -26.82
C PHE A 80 -5.41 -12.73 -25.88
N TYR A 81 -6.24 -12.02 -25.11
CA TYR A 81 -5.82 -11.13 -24.04
C TYR A 81 -5.80 -11.91 -22.74
N LEU A 82 -4.67 -11.90 -22.04
CA LEU A 82 -4.42 -12.64 -20.81
C LEU A 82 -4.23 -11.63 -19.68
N LEU A 83 -5.05 -11.71 -18.62
CA LEU A 83 -4.96 -10.86 -17.45
C LEU A 83 -4.21 -11.57 -16.32
N PHE A 84 -3.26 -10.87 -15.71
CA PHE A 84 -2.47 -11.37 -14.61
C PHE A 84 -2.48 -10.42 -13.42
N VAL A 85 -2.40 -11.00 -12.23
CA VAL A 85 -2.19 -10.28 -10.97
C VAL A 85 -0.92 -10.79 -10.32
N MET A 86 0.02 -9.91 -10.00
CA MET A 86 1.27 -10.25 -9.34
C MET A 86 1.30 -9.67 -7.93
N GLU A 87 1.44 -10.54 -6.93
CA GLU A 87 1.81 -10.12 -5.57
C GLU A 87 3.22 -9.52 -5.59
N LEU A 88 3.37 -8.26 -5.18
CA LEU A 88 4.66 -7.57 -5.29
C LEU A 88 5.72 -8.13 -4.34
N ALA A 89 5.33 -8.54 -3.13
CA ALA A 89 6.23 -9.10 -2.13
C ALA A 89 6.82 -10.44 -2.52
N THR A 90 5.98 -11.36 -2.99
CA THR A 90 6.37 -12.75 -3.28
C THR A 90 6.75 -12.96 -4.74
N ARG A 91 6.44 -11.99 -5.61
CA ARG A 91 6.48 -12.11 -7.08
C ARG A 91 5.64 -13.25 -7.62
N ARG A 92 4.66 -13.72 -6.84
CA ARG A 92 3.73 -14.76 -7.26
C ARG A 92 2.75 -14.18 -8.26
N VAL A 93 2.62 -14.85 -9.40
CA VAL A 93 1.69 -14.45 -10.47
C VAL A 93 0.47 -15.35 -10.43
N HIS A 94 -0.70 -14.74 -10.50
CA HIS A 94 -1.99 -15.37 -10.61
C HIS A 94 -2.59 -15.03 -11.98
N PHE A 95 -3.12 -16.05 -12.63
CA PHE A 95 -3.86 -15.89 -13.87
C PHE A 95 -5.31 -15.55 -13.55
N ALA A 96 -5.75 -14.35 -13.94
CA ALA A 96 -7.08 -13.85 -13.61
C ALA A 96 -8.11 -14.15 -14.71
N GLY A 97 -7.67 -14.27 -15.96
CA GLY A 97 -8.57 -14.65 -17.04
C GLY A 97 -7.98 -14.48 -18.44
N CYS A 98 -8.72 -14.99 -19.42
CA CYS A 98 -8.40 -14.89 -20.83
C CYS A 98 -9.66 -14.60 -21.64
N THR A 99 -9.54 -13.71 -22.62
CA THR A 99 -10.64 -13.35 -23.52
C THR A 99 -10.11 -12.96 -24.90
N VAL A 100 -10.91 -13.17 -25.93
CA VAL A 100 -10.66 -12.61 -27.29
C VAL A 100 -11.33 -11.25 -27.47
N ASN A 101 -12.17 -10.85 -26.52
CA ASN A 101 -12.92 -9.59 -26.53
C ASN A 101 -12.75 -8.90 -25.16
N PRO A 102 -11.66 -8.15 -24.93
CA PRO A 102 -11.45 -7.43 -23.67
C PRO A 102 -12.47 -6.29 -23.57
N THR A 103 -13.33 -6.36 -22.57
CA THR A 103 -14.37 -5.34 -22.32
C THR A 103 -14.05 -4.57 -21.05
N GLU A 104 -14.72 -3.43 -20.83
CA GLU A 104 -14.62 -2.69 -19.57
C GLU A 104 -15.00 -3.59 -18.37
N ALA A 105 -16.03 -4.42 -18.52
CA ALA A 105 -16.45 -5.35 -17.47
C ALA A 105 -15.39 -6.40 -17.13
N TRP A 106 -14.52 -6.75 -18.08
CA TRP A 106 -13.41 -7.68 -17.86
C TRP A 106 -12.21 -7.02 -17.15
N MET A 107 -12.10 -5.69 -17.24
CA MET A 107 -11.04 -4.90 -16.59
C MET A 107 -11.43 -4.37 -15.19
N LYS A 108 -12.68 -4.53 -14.78
CA LYS A 108 -13.19 -4.15 -13.45
C LYS A 108 -12.94 -5.25 -12.43
#